data_AF-A0AAW0A1Y1-F1
#
_entry.id   AF-A0AAW0A1Y1-F1
#
_cell.length_a   1.000
_cell.length_b   1.000
_cell.length_c   1.000
_cell.angle_alpha   90.00
_cell.angle_beta   90.00
_cell.angle_gamma   90.00
#
_symmetry.space_group_name_H-M   'P 1'
#
loop_
_entity.id
_entity.type
_entity.pdbx_description
1 polymer ?
#
loop_
_entity_poly.entity_id
_entity_poly.type
_entity_poly.pdbx_seq_one_letter_code
_entity_poly.pdbx_strand_id
1 'polypeptide(L)'
;MTHTQLQSLVPKQAQVIPLVTPEERTRYEKQIQLPQNSHLEATSETNFRFDVLGTNRSLWNKSAARVFADLTIRQLGLPNNIDMFQAIVKAFQTYLSTIIRRYKTSLKSADEQELVRSRVSKYGRKYQVSKPIFYFIQLFHRRRYISYAFPPLQKHATMLEQMGIDGMSSDESGDEEDQHEYKILAPQWRATEVAAWLRMFDTIHNILRTTGNSKTAQGAFPHRRIFTANKSKSKKFVSGLPHNTYNQDWVNKEQCSQYVLHPTPIPYDFNHDPNIIQ
;
A
#
# COMPACT_ATOMS: atom_id res chain seq x y z
N MET A 1 -12.18 -12.45 -1.30
CA MET A 1 -12.29 -12.52 -2.77
C MET A 1 -11.07 -11.88 -3.40
N THR A 2 -10.31 -12.63 -4.20
CA THR A 2 -9.15 -12.12 -4.93
C THR A 2 -9.60 -11.52 -6.27
N HIS A 3 -8.84 -10.56 -6.81
CA HIS A 3 -9.05 -9.95 -8.14
C HIS A 3 -9.27 -11.00 -9.25
N THR A 4 -8.68 -12.19 -9.08
CA THR A 4 -8.79 -13.34 -9.99
C THR A 4 -10.20 -13.95 -10.05
N GLN A 5 -10.94 -13.99 -8.94
CA GLN A 5 -12.31 -14.53 -8.89
C GLN A 5 -13.34 -13.59 -9.55
N LEU A 6 -13.06 -12.28 -9.57
CA LEU A 6 -13.88 -11.30 -10.29
C LEU A 6 -13.71 -11.40 -11.82
N GLN A 7 -12.53 -11.80 -12.29
CA GLN A 7 -12.26 -11.95 -13.73
C GLN A 7 -12.92 -13.20 -14.33
N SER A 8 -13.17 -14.25 -13.55
CA SER A 8 -13.85 -15.46 -14.03
C SER A 8 -15.37 -15.30 -14.19
N LEU A 9 -15.96 -14.25 -13.60
CA LEU A 9 -17.38 -13.92 -13.73
C LEU A 9 -17.69 -13.04 -14.95
N VAL A 10 -16.68 -12.60 -15.68
CA VAL A 10 -16.83 -11.79 -16.89
C VAL A 10 -16.59 -12.69 -18.11
N PRO A 11 -17.57 -12.87 -19.02
CA PRO A 11 -17.43 -13.72 -20.19
C PRO A 11 -16.20 -13.34 -21.03
N LYS A 12 -15.37 -14.35 -21.35
CA LYS A 12 -14.07 -14.20 -22.03
C LYS A 12 -14.13 -13.91 -23.54
N GLN A 13 -15.28 -13.55 -24.10
CA GLN A 13 -15.38 -13.26 -25.53
C GLN A 13 -15.43 -11.76 -25.77
N ALA A 14 -14.74 -11.31 -26.82
CA ALA A 14 -14.72 -9.95 -27.35
C ALA A 14 -16.11 -9.55 -27.91
N GLN A 15 -17.13 -9.58 -27.08
CA GLN A 15 -18.47 -9.11 -27.37
C GLN A 15 -18.64 -7.79 -26.63
N VAL A 16 -18.83 -6.75 -27.44
CA VAL A 16 -19.44 -5.45 -27.13
C VAL A 16 -19.68 -5.29 -25.63
N ILE A 17 -18.81 -4.54 -24.95
CA ILE A 17 -19.11 -4.05 -23.60
C ILE A 17 -20.55 -3.54 -23.66
N PRO A 18 -21.48 -4.05 -22.82
CA PRO A 18 -22.87 -3.64 -22.89
C PRO A 18 -22.95 -2.16 -22.48
N LEU A 19 -22.86 -1.30 -23.49
CA LEU A 19 -22.70 0.13 -23.38
C LEU A 19 -24.06 0.78 -23.39
N VAL A 20 -24.26 1.67 -22.44
CA VAL A 20 -25.43 2.53 -22.35
C VAL A 20 -25.24 3.71 -23.29
N THR A 21 -26.26 4.04 -24.08
CA THR A 21 -26.18 5.24 -24.91
C THR A 21 -26.35 6.51 -24.06
N PRO A 22 -25.80 7.65 -24.48
CA PRO A 22 -26.03 8.92 -23.78
C PRO A 22 -27.52 9.27 -23.62
N GLU A 23 -28.37 8.89 -24.58
CA GLU A 23 -29.82 9.14 -24.47
C GLU A 23 -30.46 8.26 -23.39
N GLU A 24 -30.13 6.96 -23.35
CA GLU A 24 -30.61 6.03 -22.33
C GLU A 24 -30.22 6.51 -20.92
N ARG A 25 -28.96 6.94 -20.77
CA ARG A 25 -28.46 7.52 -19.52
C ARG A 25 -29.27 8.74 -19.10
N THR A 26 -29.45 9.70 -20.01
CA THR A 26 -30.17 10.95 -19.72
C THR A 26 -31.62 10.68 -19.37
N ARG A 27 -32.26 9.72 -20.06
CA ARG A 27 -33.63 9.29 -19.76
C ARG A 27 -33.74 8.72 -18.35
N TYR A 28 -32.83 7.83 -17.97
CA TYR A 28 -32.81 7.27 -16.62
C TYR A 28 -32.54 8.34 -15.55
N GLU A 29 -31.57 9.23 -15.77
CA GLU A 29 -31.25 10.32 -14.84
C GLU A 29 -32.44 11.25 -14.61
N LYS A 30 -33.27 11.51 -15.63
CA LYS A 30 -34.52 12.28 -15.49
C LYS A 30 -35.59 11.49 -14.73
N GLN A 31 -35.70 10.19 -14.98
CA GLN A 31 -36.71 9.34 -14.35
C GLN A 31 -36.46 9.14 -12.85
N ILE A 32 -35.21 8.91 -12.44
CA ILE A 32 -34.84 8.61 -11.05
C ILE A 32 -34.92 9.84 -10.12
N GLN A 33 -34.94 11.05 -10.69
CA GLN A 33 -35.12 12.30 -9.94
C GLN A 33 -36.56 12.51 -9.46
N LEU A 34 -37.53 11.78 -10.04
CA LEU A 34 -38.92 11.83 -9.59
C LEU A 34 -39.07 11.01 -8.29
N PRO A 35 -39.70 11.54 -7.22
CA PRO A 35 -39.79 10.86 -5.93
C PRO A 35 -40.39 9.44 -6.02
N GLN A 36 -41.41 9.30 -6.86
CA GLN A 36 -42.11 8.03 -7.14
C GLN A 36 -41.24 6.94 -7.78
N ASN A 37 -40.08 7.31 -8.34
CA ASN A 37 -39.23 6.43 -9.12
C ASN A 37 -37.90 6.10 -8.44
N SER A 38 -37.67 6.52 -7.19
CA SER A 38 -36.41 6.35 -6.47
C SER A 38 -35.90 4.90 -6.36
N HIS A 39 -36.79 3.92 -6.55
CA HIS A 39 -36.51 2.49 -6.52
C HIS A 39 -36.19 1.88 -7.90
N LEU A 40 -36.33 2.64 -9.00
CA LEU A 40 -36.02 2.13 -10.34
C LEU A 40 -34.53 1.83 -10.48
N GLU A 41 -34.21 0.66 -11.03
CA GLU A 41 -32.85 0.31 -11.41
C GLU A 41 -32.64 0.58 -12.90
N ALA A 42 -31.49 1.14 -13.24
CA ALA A 42 -31.08 1.48 -14.60
C ALA A 42 -30.85 0.25 -15.48
N THR A 43 -30.59 -0.90 -14.86
CA THR A 43 -30.23 -2.14 -15.53
C THR A 43 -30.83 -3.34 -14.80
N SER A 44 -30.91 -4.48 -15.47
CA SER A 44 -31.43 -5.73 -14.91
C SER A 44 -30.39 -6.84 -15.01
N GLU A 45 -30.64 -7.97 -14.35
CA GLU A 45 -29.80 -9.16 -14.45
C GLU A 45 -29.71 -9.69 -15.89
N THR A 46 -30.84 -9.65 -16.61
CA THR A 46 -30.98 -10.18 -17.98
C THR A 46 -30.44 -9.23 -19.05
N ASN A 47 -30.26 -7.95 -18.73
CA ASN A 47 -29.73 -6.93 -19.62
C ASN A 47 -28.77 -6.02 -18.86
N PHE A 48 -27.74 -6.63 -18.27
CA PHE A 48 -26.78 -5.92 -17.43
C PHE A 48 -25.88 -5.01 -18.27
N ARG A 49 -25.95 -3.69 -18.04
CA ARG A 49 -25.19 -2.65 -18.76
C ARG A 49 -24.61 -1.62 -17.81
N PHE A 50 -23.48 -1.01 -18.20
CA PHE A 50 -22.85 0.06 -17.43
C PHE A 50 -22.32 1.19 -18.32
N ASP A 51 -22.27 2.39 -17.76
CA ASP A 51 -21.89 3.62 -18.45
C ASP A 51 -20.37 3.80 -18.38
N VAL A 52 -19.67 3.53 -19.49
CA VAL A 52 -18.21 3.75 -19.58
C VAL A 52 -17.84 5.20 -19.90
N LEU A 53 -18.78 5.97 -20.47
CA LEU A 53 -18.54 7.35 -20.90
C LEU A 53 -18.57 8.30 -19.69
N GLY A 54 -19.45 8.02 -18.73
CA GLY A 54 -19.57 8.77 -17.48
C GLY A 54 -18.48 8.50 -16.45
N THR A 55 -18.84 8.71 -15.19
CA THR A 55 -17.98 8.44 -14.03
C THR A 55 -18.44 7.15 -13.36
N ASN A 56 -17.55 6.49 -12.60
CA ASN A 56 -17.93 5.32 -11.80
C ASN A 56 -19.00 5.63 -10.73
N ARG A 57 -19.29 6.92 -10.50
CA ARG A 57 -20.31 7.41 -9.57
C ARG A 57 -21.56 7.96 -10.28
N SER A 58 -21.69 7.79 -11.60
CA SER A 58 -22.92 8.17 -12.31
C SER A 58 -24.12 7.43 -11.71
N LEU A 59 -25.32 8.03 -11.82
CA LEU A 59 -26.53 7.42 -11.27
C LEU A 59 -26.78 6.04 -11.87
N TRP A 60 -26.48 5.86 -13.16
CA TRP A 60 -26.51 4.56 -13.82
C TRP A 60 -25.55 3.56 -13.17
N ASN A 61 -24.28 3.93 -13.01
CA ASN A 61 -23.26 3.03 -12.49
C ASN A 61 -23.47 2.68 -11.01
N LYS A 62 -24.08 3.59 -10.23
CA LYS A 62 -24.53 3.30 -8.88
C LYS A 62 -25.63 2.23 -8.87
N SER A 63 -26.60 2.37 -9.76
CA SER A 63 -27.67 1.36 -9.92
C SER A 63 -27.11 0.01 -10.40
N ALA A 64 -26.27 0.00 -11.43
CA ALA A 64 -25.61 -1.21 -11.91
C ALA A 64 -24.79 -1.90 -10.81
N ALA A 65 -24.12 -1.14 -9.93
CA ALA A 65 -23.41 -1.70 -8.79
C ALA A 65 -24.33 -2.39 -7.78
N ARG A 66 -25.54 -1.88 -7.56
CA ARG A 66 -26.54 -2.51 -6.67
C ARG A 66 -27.06 -3.81 -7.27
N VAL A 67 -27.47 -3.78 -8.54
CA VAL A 67 -27.92 -4.96 -9.27
C VAL A 67 -26.85 -6.05 -9.30
N PHE A 68 -25.59 -5.65 -9.53
CA PHE A 68 -24.45 -6.57 -9.49
C PHE A 68 -24.24 -7.17 -8.10
N ALA A 69 -24.32 -6.36 -7.04
CA ALA A 69 -24.15 -6.83 -5.67
C ALA A 69 -25.23 -7.84 -5.27
N ASP A 70 -26.50 -7.54 -5.58
CA ASP A 70 -27.62 -8.44 -5.32
C ASP A 70 -27.47 -9.78 -6.07
N LEU A 71 -27.16 -9.71 -7.37
CA LEU A 71 -26.91 -10.90 -8.19
C LEU A 71 -25.74 -11.74 -7.65
N THR A 72 -24.65 -11.09 -7.24
CA THR A 72 -23.45 -11.77 -6.71
C THR A 72 -23.76 -12.49 -5.40
N ILE A 73 -24.50 -11.83 -4.50
CA ILE A 73 -24.91 -12.42 -3.22
C ILE A 73 -25.76 -13.67 -3.46
N ARG A 74 -26.75 -13.58 -4.37
CA ARG A 74 -27.62 -14.71 -4.72
C ARG A 74 -26.86 -15.85 -5.39
N GLN A 75 -26.04 -15.57 -6.39
CA GLN A 75 -25.34 -16.60 -7.16
C GLN A 75 -24.25 -17.33 -6.37
N LEU A 76 -23.58 -16.63 -5.45
CA LEU A 76 -22.48 -17.21 -4.67
C LEU A 76 -22.92 -17.66 -3.27
N GLY A 77 -24.20 -17.54 -2.93
CA GLY A 77 -24.74 -17.92 -1.62
C GLY A 77 -24.08 -17.16 -0.47
N LEU A 78 -23.72 -15.89 -0.69
CA LEU A 78 -23.06 -15.06 0.34
C LEU A 78 -24.08 -14.57 1.38
N PRO A 79 -23.64 -14.19 2.59
CA PRO A 79 -24.52 -13.58 3.57
C PRO A 79 -25.18 -12.31 3.03
N ASN A 80 -26.51 -12.29 2.99
CA ASN A 80 -27.30 -11.12 2.57
C ASN A 80 -27.42 -10.12 3.73
N ASN A 81 -26.31 -9.45 4.04
CA ASN A 81 -26.25 -8.38 5.02
C ASN A 81 -25.71 -7.09 4.40
N ILE A 82 -25.95 -5.97 5.10
CA ILE A 82 -25.61 -4.63 4.61
C ILE A 82 -24.11 -4.49 4.35
N ASP A 83 -23.26 -5.04 5.21
CA ASP A 83 -21.80 -4.94 5.10
C ASP A 83 -21.27 -5.65 3.85
N MET A 84 -21.75 -6.87 3.60
CA MET A 84 -21.39 -7.65 2.42
C MET A 84 -21.86 -6.97 1.13
N PHE A 85 -23.10 -6.47 1.13
CA PHE A 85 -23.64 -5.72 0.00
C PHE A 85 -22.78 -4.49 -0.31
N GLN A 86 -22.45 -3.67 0.69
CA GLN A 86 -21.60 -2.49 0.51
C GLN A 86 -20.18 -2.84 0.08
N ALA A 87 -19.61 -3.94 0.60
CA ALA A 87 -18.29 -4.42 0.18
C ALA A 87 -18.27 -4.80 -1.31
N ILE A 88 -19.30 -5.51 -1.80
CA ILE A 88 -19.40 -5.90 -3.21
C ILE A 88 -19.65 -4.68 -4.10
N VAL A 89 -20.53 -3.75 -3.70
CA VAL A 89 -20.76 -2.48 -4.40
C VAL A 89 -19.44 -1.71 -4.56
N LYS A 90 -18.66 -1.58 -3.48
CA LYS A 90 -17.37 -0.88 -3.49
C LYS A 90 -16.34 -1.59 -4.37
N ALA A 91 -16.28 -2.91 -4.32
CA ALA A 91 -15.39 -3.71 -5.17
C ALA A 91 -15.74 -3.54 -6.66
N PHE A 92 -17.04 -3.61 -7.00
CA PHE A 92 -17.53 -3.39 -8.35
C PHE A 92 -17.22 -1.96 -8.85
N GLN A 93 -17.49 -0.93 -8.04
CA GLN A 93 -17.17 0.46 -8.41
C GLN A 93 -15.67 0.66 -8.67
N THR A 94 -14.81 -0.01 -7.90
CA THR A 94 -13.35 0.02 -8.10
C THR A 94 -12.96 -0.65 -9.41
N TYR A 95 -13.53 -1.83 -9.69
CA TYR A 95 -13.34 -2.52 -10.96
C TYR A 95 -13.80 -1.66 -12.15
N LEU A 96 -14.97 -1.03 -12.03
CA LEU A 96 -15.54 -0.17 -13.04
C LEU A 96 -14.68 1.07 -13.32
N SER A 97 -14.06 1.67 -12.29
CA SER A 97 -13.05 2.73 -12.48
C SER A 97 -11.92 2.28 -13.39
N THR A 98 -11.43 1.05 -13.21
CA THR A 98 -10.36 0.50 -14.06
C THR A 98 -10.85 0.31 -15.49
N ILE A 99 -12.07 -0.20 -15.72
CA ILE A 99 -12.64 -0.33 -17.06
C ILE A 99 -12.79 1.03 -17.74
N ILE A 100 -13.45 1.99 -17.07
CA ILE A 100 -13.65 3.35 -17.60
C ILE A 100 -12.31 3.98 -17.98
N ARG A 101 -11.30 3.85 -17.12
CA ARG A 101 -9.96 4.37 -17.39
C ARG A 101 -9.32 3.71 -18.61
N ARG A 102 -9.41 2.38 -18.72
CA ARG A 102 -8.88 1.64 -19.89
C ARG A 102 -9.58 2.07 -21.17
N TYR A 103 -10.91 2.17 -21.15
CA TYR A 103 -11.71 2.61 -22.29
C TYR A 103 -11.36 4.05 -22.71
N LYS A 104 -11.30 4.98 -21.76
CA LYS A 104 -10.89 6.37 -22.04
C LYS A 104 -9.45 6.47 -22.55
N THR A 105 -8.58 5.53 -22.17
CA THR A 105 -7.20 5.45 -22.67
C THR A 105 -7.16 4.87 -24.08
N SER A 106 -7.98 3.88 -24.41
CA SER A 106 -8.04 3.31 -25.77
C SER A 106 -8.61 4.26 -26.80
N LEU A 107 -9.43 5.24 -26.39
CA LEU A 107 -9.93 6.30 -27.26
C LEU A 107 -8.87 7.35 -27.62
N LYS A 108 -7.72 7.36 -26.93
CA LYS A 108 -6.63 8.29 -27.21
C LYS A 108 -5.77 7.81 -28.37
N SER A 109 -5.14 8.75 -29.09
CA SER A 109 -4.17 8.42 -30.14
C SER A 109 -2.98 7.62 -29.58
N ALA A 110 -2.26 6.89 -30.44
CA ALA A 110 -1.10 6.10 -30.03
C ALA A 110 -0.06 6.95 -29.27
N ASP A 111 0.20 8.18 -29.75
CA ASP A 111 1.13 9.12 -29.11
C ASP A 111 0.65 9.57 -27.73
N GLU A 112 -0.64 9.82 -27.55
CA GLU A 112 -1.20 10.16 -26.25
C GLU A 112 -1.19 8.97 -25.27
N GLN A 113 -1.39 7.75 -25.78
CA GLN A 113 -1.28 6.53 -24.97
C GLN A 113 0.15 6.31 -24.48
N GLU A 114 1.14 6.51 -25.36
CA GLU A 114 2.58 6.47 -25.04
C GLU A 114 2.92 7.56 -24.00
N LEU A 115 2.36 8.77 -24.14
CA LEU A 115 2.56 9.87 -23.20
C LEU A 115 1.94 9.59 -21.82
N VAL A 116 0.75 8.98 -21.78
CA VAL A 116 0.10 8.58 -20.52
C VAL A 116 0.86 7.43 -19.86
N ARG A 117 1.32 6.43 -20.62
CA ARG A 117 2.13 5.31 -20.11
C ARG A 117 3.48 5.79 -19.60
N SER A 118 4.16 6.66 -20.33
CA SER A 118 5.44 7.25 -19.93
C SER A 118 5.29 8.16 -18.70
N ARG A 119 4.20 8.92 -18.59
CA ARG A 119 3.84 9.67 -17.38
C ARG A 119 3.57 8.72 -16.21
N VAL A 120 2.71 7.70 -16.36
CA VAL A 120 2.43 6.74 -15.29
C VAL A 120 3.68 5.94 -14.90
N SER A 121 4.60 5.67 -15.83
CA SER A 121 5.90 5.04 -15.56
C SER A 121 6.85 5.99 -14.82
N LYS A 122 6.96 7.25 -15.25
CA LYS A 122 7.75 8.30 -14.56
C LYS A 122 7.19 8.62 -13.18
N TYR A 123 5.88 8.76 -13.05
CA TYR A 123 5.19 8.98 -11.79
C TYR A 123 5.19 7.72 -10.93
N GLY A 124 5.05 6.52 -11.48
CA GLY A 124 5.17 5.25 -10.74
C GLY A 124 6.57 5.06 -10.16
N ARG A 125 7.61 5.43 -10.90
CA ARG A 125 9.00 5.48 -10.41
C ARG A 125 9.20 6.60 -9.40
N LYS A 126 8.68 7.82 -9.64
CA LYS A 126 8.73 8.92 -8.65
C LYS A 126 7.96 8.57 -7.37
N TYR A 127 6.77 8.00 -7.44
CA TYR A 127 5.95 7.64 -6.27
C TYR A 127 6.49 6.43 -5.49
N GLN A 128 7.31 5.57 -6.11
CA GLN A 128 8.11 4.58 -5.40
C GLN A 128 9.34 5.18 -4.71
N VAL A 129 9.81 6.36 -5.15
CA VAL A 129 11.04 7.01 -4.66
C VAL A 129 10.75 8.21 -3.72
N SER A 130 9.58 8.85 -3.80
CA SER A 130 9.37 10.21 -3.26
C SER A 130 8.29 10.36 -2.19
N LYS A 131 7.89 9.30 -1.49
CA LYS A 131 7.15 9.48 -0.22
C LYS A 131 7.88 8.79 0.92
N PRO A 132 8.17 9.52 2.02
CA PRO A 132 8.74 8.93 3.23
C PRO A 132 8.00 7.66 3.65
N ILE A 133 6.66 7.68 3.60
CA ILE A 133 5.76 6.55 3.90
C ILE A 133 6.08 5.29 3.10
N PHE A 134 6.23 5.39 1.77
CA PHE A 134 6.51 4.20 0.95
C PHE A 134 7.91 3.66 1.19
N TYR A 135 8.87 4.53 1.49
CA TYR A 135 10.21 4.13 1.89
C TYR A 135 10.22 3.39 3.24
N PHE A 136 9.49 3.87 4.25
CA PHE A 136 9.36 3.15 5.54
C PHE A 136 8.74 1.76 5.36
N ILE A 137 7.70 1.66 4.53
CA ILE A 137 7.05 0.39 4.17
C ILE A 137 8.06 -0.56 3.53
N GLN A 138 8.82 -0.08 2.53
CA GLN A 138 9.85 -0.89 1.87
C GLN A 138 10.98 -1.30 2.81
N LEU A 139 11.46 -0.42 3.67
CA LEU A 139 12.53 -0.69 4.62
C LEU A 139 12.11 -1.73 5.67
N PHE A 140 10.90 -1.60 6.22
CA PHE A 140 10.33 -2.59 7.12
C PHE A 140 10.19 -3.97 6.44
N HIS A 141 9.56 -4.03 5.26
CA HIS A 141 9.37 -5.29 4.55
C HIS A 141 10.70 -5.94 4.14
N ARG A 142 11.70 -5.14 3.75
CA ARG A 142 13.05 -5.63 3.46
C ARG A 142 13.68 -6.27 4.68
N ARG A 143 13.70 -5.59 5.83
CA ARG A 143 14.29 -6.13 7.06
C ARG A 143 13.53 -7.37 7.55
N ARG A 144 12.21 -7.36 7.41
CA ARG A 144 11.34 -8.50 7.73
C ARG A 144 11.61 -9.69 6.82
N TYR A 145 11.80 -9.46 5.53
CA TYR A 145 12.20 -10.54 4.61
C TYR A 145 13.53 -11.16 5.06
N ILE A 146 14.53 -10.34 5.39
CA ILE A 146 15.83 -10.82 5.85
C ILE A 146 15.74 -11.61 7.16
N SER A 147 14.91 -11.17 8.11
CA SER A 147 14.72 -11.90 9.37
C SER A 147 14.18 -13.32 9.14
N TYR A 148 13.31 -13.53 8.15
CA TYR A 148 12.82 -14.87 7.82
C TYR A 148 13.75 -15.66 6.89
N ALA A 149 14.43 -14.99 5.98
CA ALA A 149 15.26 -15.63 4.96
C ALA A 149 16.62 -16.07 5.53
N PHE A 150 17.12 -15.44 6.59
CA PHE A 150 18.42 -15.73 7.18
C PHE A 150 18.25 -16.36 8.57
N PRO A 151 18.51 -17.68 8.74
CA PRO A 151 18.17 -18.40 9.96
C PRO A 151 18.73 -17.79 11.27
N PRO A 152 19.97 -17.29 11.33
CA PRO A 152 20.49 -16.62 12.53
C PRO A 152 19.71 -15.37 12.97
N LEU A 153 18.96 -14.73 12.07
CA LEU A 153 18.14 -13.56 12.37
C LEU A 153 16.67 -13.88 12.64
N GLN A 154 16.26 -15.14 12.53
CA GLN A 154 14.87 -15.54 12.70
C GLN A 154 14.35 -15.28 14.12
N LYS A 155 15.21 -15.41 15.14
CA LYS A 155 14.89 -15.05 16.53
C LYS A 155 14.43 -13.60 16.68
N HIS A 156 14.80 -12.74 15.72
CA HIS A 156 14.52 -11.33 15.75
C HIS A 156 13.27 -10.89 14.99
N ALA A 157 12.59 -11.81 14.28
CA ALA A 157 11.43 -11.49 13.46
C ALA A 157 10.29 -10.87 14.29
N THR A 158 9.96 -11.48 15.44
CA THR A 158 8.86 -11.02 16.31
C THR A 158 9.09 -9.59 16.81
N MET A 159 10.31 -9.27 17.25
CA MET A 159 10.65 -7.92 17.72
C MET A 159 10.58 -6.89 16.58
N LEU A 160 11.00 -7.28 15.38
CA LEU A 160 10.89 -6.42 14.20
C LEU A 160 9.42 -6.15 13.84
N GLU A 161 8.54 -7.15 13.94
CA GLU A 161 7.10 -6.99 13.73
C GLU A 161 6.44 -6.10 14.77
N GLN A 162 6.82 -6.22 16.04
CA GLN A 162 6.36 -5.32 17.12
C GLN A 162 6.75 -3.86 16.88
N MET A 163 7.96 -3.63 16.36
CA MET A 163 8.40 -2.27 15.98
C MET A 163 7.62 -1.72 14.78
N GLY A 164 7.23 -2.58 13.84
CA GLY A 164 6.44 -2.20 12.67
C GLY A 164 7.10 -1.12 11.81
N ILE A 165 6.27 -0.48 10.98
CA ILE A 165 6.71 0.59 10.05
C ILE A 165 7.13 1.85 10.83
N ASP A 166 6.42 2.18 11.91
CA ASP A 166 6.68 3.36 12.74
C ASP A 166 7.98 3.26 13.54
N GLY A 167 8.51 2.05 13.73
CA GLY A 167 9.83 1.79 14.33
C GLY A 167 11.01 2.05 13.40
N MET A 168 10.78 2.33 12.12
CA MET A 168 11.84 2.51 11.11
C MET A 168 12.40 3.94 11.10
N SER A 169 13.66 4.11 10.67
CA SER A 169 14.30 5.45 10.57
C SER A 169 13.79 6.22 9.36
N SER A 170 13.63 7.54 9.51
CA SER A 170 13.31 8.44 8.40
C SER A 170 14.58 8.82 7.68
N ASP A 171 14.58 8.69 6.36
CA ASP A 171 15.56 9.35 5.52
C ASP A 171 15.03 10.78 5.26
N GLU A 172 15.85 11.79 5.55
CA GLU A 172 15.66 13.11 4.92
C GLU A 172 16.40 13.06 3.58
N SER A 173 15.69 13.34 2.48
CA SER A 173 16.33 13.56 1.19
C SER A 173 17.20 14.81 1.32
N GLY A 174 18.49 14.69 1.01
CA GLY A 174 19.38 15.84 0.90
C GLY A 174 18.84 16.86 -0.11
N ASP A 175 19.14 18.13 0.14
CA ASP A 175 18.85 19.22 -0.79
C ASP A 175 19.38 18.88 -2.19
N GLU A 176 18.70 19.38 -3.22
CA GLU A 176 18.77 18.93 -4.63
C GLU A 176 20.16 18.98 -5.28
N GLU A 177 21.16 19.55 -4.62
CA GLU A 177 22.52 19.77 -5.12
C GLU A 177 23.45 18.54 -4.99
N ASP A 178 23.19 17.60 -4.06
CA ASP A 178 24.06 16.44 -3.85
C ASP A 178 23.27 15.12 -3.82
N GLN A 179 22.80 14.71 -5.01
CA GLN A 179 21.81 13.65 -5.23
C GLN A 179 22.23 12.22 -4.81
N HIS A 180 23.37 12.04 -4.15
CA HIS A 180 23.95 10.71 -3.92
C HIS A 180 23.96 10.26 -2.46
N GLU A 181 23.64 11.13 -1.50
CA GLU A 181 23.76 10.82 -0.08
C GLU A 181 22.45 11.09 0.70
N TYR A 182 21.94 10.07 1.40
CA TYR A 182 20.79 10.20 2.29
C TYR A 182 21.26 10.31 3.74
N LYS A 183 20.78 11.34 4.44
CA LYS A 183 21.04 11.48 5.88
C LYS A 183 19.98 10.71 6.66
N ILE A 184 20.41 9.65 7.35
CA ILE A 184 19.52 8.89 8.23
C ILE A 184 19.36 9.66 9.54
N LEU A 185 18.11 10.01 9.86
CA LEU A 185 17.76 10.53 11.18
C LEU A 185 17.15 9.41 12.04
N ALA A 186 17.81 9.12 13.16
CA ALA A 186 17.26 8.20 14.14
C ALA A 186 16.10 8.87 14.90
N PRO A 187 14.99 8.15 15.17
CA PRO A 187 13.95 8.65 16.07
C PRO A 187 14.53 9.00 17.45
N GLN A 188 14.05 10.09 18.06
CA GLN A 188 14.52 10.52 19.38
C GLN A 188 14.26 9.48 20.47
N TRP A 189 13.10 8.82 20.39
CA TRP A 189 12.68 7.81 21.36
C TRP A 189 13.50 6.52 21.32
N ARG A 190 14.22 6.23 20.23
CA ARG A 190 14.83 4.92 20.00
C ARG A 190 16.24 4.84 20.57
N ALA A 191 16.52 3.81 21.37
CA ALA A 191 17.85 3.54 21.91
C ALA A 191 18.88 3.28 20.80
N THR A 192 20.15 3.58 21.09
CA THR A 192 21.27 3.43 20.16
C THR A 192 21.53 1.97 19.79
N GLU A 193 21.32 1.05 20.74
CA GLU A 193 21.43 -0.40 20.54
C GLU A 193 20.48 -0.90 19.45
N VAL A 194 19.23 -0.42 19.45
CA VAL A 194 18.23 -0.78 18.42
C VAL A 194 18.71 -0.32 17.03
N ALA A 195 19.39 0.82 16.94
CA ALA A 195 19.95 1.29 15.68
C ALA A 195 21.13 0.42 15.20
N ALA A 196 21.97 -0.09 16.10
CA ALA A 196 22.98 -1.09 15.76
C ALA A 196 22.34 -2.42 15.30
N TRP A 197 21.32 -2.88 16.03
CA TRP A 197 20.59 -4.09 15.70
C TRP A 197 19.93 -4.03 14.33
N LEU A 198 19.21 -2.94 14.00
CA LEU A 198 18.58 -2.74 12.69
C LEU A 198 19.59 -2.67 11.53
N ARG A 199 20.80 -2.17 11.77
CA ARG A 199 21.86 -2.07 10.74
C ARG A 199 22.30 -3.44 10.24
N MET A 200 22.29 -4.46 11.09
CA MET A 200 22.69 -5.82 10.70
C MET A 200 21.83 -6.36 9.55
N PHE A 201 20.50 -6.14 9.60
CA PHE A 201 19.58 -6.54 8.54
C PHE A 201 19.89 -5.84 7.21
N ASP A 202 20.26 -4.56 7.28
CA ASP A 202 20.63 -3.78 6.11
C ASP A 202 21.94 -4.30 5.49
N THR A 203 22.93 -4.61 6.33
CA THR A 203 24.22 -5.20 5.95
C THR A 203 24.04 -6.54 5.27
N ILE A 204 23.30 -7.49 5.88
CA ILE A 204 23.07 -8.81 5.29
C ILE A 204 22.34 -8.70 3.94
N HIS A 205 21.33 -7.85 3.85
CA HIS A 205 20.68 -7.63 2.56
C HIS A 205 21.65 -7.10 1.50
N ASN A 206 22.54 -6.17 1.86
CA ASN A 206 23.53 -5.65 0.93
C ASN A 206 24.49 -6.77 0.50
N ILE A 207 24.98 -7.59 1.43
CA ILE A 207 25.83 -8.75 1.15
C ILE A 207 25.12 -9.70 0.18
N LEU A 208 23.90 -10.15 0.51
CA LEU A 208 23.12 -11.07 -0.34
C LEU A 208 22.87 -10.51 -1.74
N ARG A 209 22.73 -9.18 -1.87
CA ARG A 209 22.61 -8.51 -3.17
C ARG A 209 23.93 -8.47 -3.94
N THR A 210 25.07 -8.40 -3.25
CA THR A 210 26.41 -8.36 -3.88
C THR A 210 27.00 -9.73 -4.16
N THR A 211 26.71 -10.75 -3.34
CA THR A 211 27.29 -12.11 -3.45
C THR A 211 26.39 -13.11 -4.17
N GLY A 212 25.10 -12.82 -4.34
CA GLY A 212 24.14 -13.68 -5.02
C GLY A 212 24.34 -13.74 -6.53
N ASN A 213 24.64 -14.93 -7.06
CA ASN A 213 24.92 -15.23 -8.48
C ASN A 213 23.71 -15.11 -9.45
N SER A 214 22.75 -14.22 -9.22
CA SER A 214 21.47 -14.27 -9.97
C SER A 214 20.79 -12.93 -10.04
N LYS A 215 20.70 -12.35 -11.26
CA LYS A 215 19.59 -11.51 -11.80
C LYS A 215 19.06 -10.31 -10.96
N THR A 216 19.50 -10.09 -9.73
CA THR A 216 19.13 -9.05 -8.76
C THR A 216 20.03 -7.82 -8.83
N ALA A 217 21.11 -7.89 -9.61
CA ALA A 217 21.94 -6.75 -9.99
C ALA A 217 21.24 -5.80 -10.99
N GLN A 218 20.01 -6.09 -11.41
CA GLN A 218 19.21 -5.16 -12.20
C GLN A 218 18.61 -4.06 -11.31
N GLY A 219 19.03 -2.81 -11.55
CA GLY A 219 18.56 -1.62 -10.86
C GLY A 219 19.66 -0.89 -10.08
N ALA A 220 19.47 0.40 -9.82
CA ALA A 220 20.44 1.21 -9.09
C ALA A 220 20.73 0.62 -7.70
N PHE A 221 21.99 0.69 -7.28
CA PHE A 221 22.37 0.37 -5.91
C PHE A 221 21.65 1.30 -4.93
N PRO A 222 21.33 0.84 -3.71
CA PRO A 222 20.88 1.74 -2.66
C PRO A 222 21.89 2.88 -2.51
N HIS A 223 21.41 4.12 -2.50
CA HIS A 223 22.25 5.29 -2.28
C HIS A 223 23.00 5.18 -0.95
N ARG A 224 24.18 5.81 -0.90
CA ARG A 224 24.99 5.86 0.31
C ARG A 224 24.18 6.57 1.40
N ARG A 225 24.09 5.92 2.56
CA ARG A 225 23.39 6.50 3.71
C ARG A 225 24.41 6.97 4.73
N ILE A 226 24.39 8.26 5.05
CA ILE A 226 25.22 8.87 6.06
C ILE A 226 24.43 9.02 7.34
N PHE A 227 25.00 8.52 8.43
CA PHE A 227 24.42 8.69 9.76
C PHE A 227 24.75 10.10 10.26
N THR A 228 23.71 10.85 10.58
CA THR A 228 23.89 12.14 11.25
C THR A 228 23.68 11.94 12.75
N ALA A 229 24.42 12.69 13.57
CA ALA A 229 24.17 12.75 15.02
C ALA A 229 22.77 13.35 15.33
N ASN A 230 22.19 14.05 14.36
CA ASN A 230 20.87 14.65 14.44
C ASN A 230 19.79 13.57 14.59
N LYS A 231 18.85 13.84 15.50
CA LYS A 231 17.65 13.01 15.70
C LYS A 231 16.48 13.58 14.90
N SER A 232 15.56 12.71 14.50
CA SER A 232 14.34 13.11 13.81
C SER A 232 13.49 14.01 14.71
N LYS A 233 12.87 15.05 14.13
CA LYS A 233 11.92 15.93 14.83
C LYS A 233 10.52 15.29 15.00
N SER A 234 10.32 14.08 14.49
CA SER A 234 9.06 13.36 14.60
C SER A 234 8.75 13.02 16.05
N LYS A 235 7.53 13.37 16.49
CA LYS A 235 6.99 12.98 17.81
C LYS A 235 6.38 11.58 17.82
N LYS A 236 6.39 10.86 16.69
CA LYS A 236 5.85 9.50 16.62
C LYS A 236 6.76 8.52 17.35
N PHE A 237 6.14 7.65 18.15
CA PHE A 237 6.81 6.55 18.85
C PHE A 237 5.93 5.30 18.79
N VAL A 238 6.54 4.16 19.10
CA VAL A 238 5.84 2.86 19.20
C VAL A 238 5.70 2.53 20.69
N SER A 239 4.48 2.30 21.16
CA SER A 239 4.21 1.85 22.53
C SER A 239 4.25 0.32 22.64
N GLY A 240 4.40 -0.21 23.85
CA GLY A 240 4.37 -1.64 24.13
C GLY A 240 5.68 -2.39 23.89
N LEU A 241 6.78 -1.69 23.60
CA LEU A 241 8.07 -2.33 23.36
C LEU A 241 8.83 -2.59 24.67
N PRO A 242 9.81 -3.52 24.68
CA PRO A 242 10.75 -3.70 25.79
C PRO A 242 11.37 -2.39 26.27
N HIS A 243 11.53 -2.21 27.58
CA HIS A 243 12.03 -0.95 28.15
C HIS A 243 13.40 -0.51 27.57
N ASN A 244 14.27 -1.47 27.24
CA ASN A 244 15.59 -1.21 26.65
C ASN A 244 15.55 -0.78 25.17
N THR A 245 14.37 -0.71 24.56
CA THR A 245 14.18 -0.14 23.22
C THR A 245 14.14 1.39 23.22
N TYR A 246 13.78 1.97 24.37
CA TYR A 246 13.60 3.40 24.52
C TYR A 246 14.89 4.06 24.99
N ASN A 247 15.18 5.22 24.41
CA ASN A 247 16.23 6.11 24.89
C ASN A 247 15.79 6.71 26.24
N GLN A 248 16.54 6.43 27.30
CA GLN A 248 16.17 6.82 28.66
C GLN A 248 16.14 8.34 28.84
N ASP A 249 17.07 9.07 28.22
CA ASP A 249 17.07 10.54 28.27
C ASP A 249 15.81 11.13 27.64
N TRP A 250 15.33 10.52 26.55
CA TRP A 250 14.09 10.92 25.90
C TRP A 250 12.85 10.62 26.76
N VAL A 251 12.79 9.43 27.37
CA VAL A 251 11.70 9.05 28.30
C VAL A 251 11.63 10.03 29.48
N ASN A 252 12.78 10.35 30.06
CA ASN A 252 12.89 11.27 31.19
C ASN A 252 12.53 12.72 30.82
N LYS A 253 12.88 13.16 29.60
CA LYS A 253 12.68 14.54 29.14
C LYS A 253 11.26 14.84 28.68
N GLU A 254 10.61 13.94 27.94
CA GLU A 254 9.28 14.19 27.36
C GLU A 254 8.14 14.03 28.37
N GLN A 255 8.42 13.71 29.64
CA GLN A 255 7.40 13.26 30.61
C GLN A 255 6.48 12.19 30.01
N CYS A 256 7.00 11.40 29.06
CA CYS A 256 6.30 10.26 28.50
C CYS A 256 6.24 9.22 29.62
N SER A 257 5.18 9.31 30.42
CA SER A 257 5.00 8.46 31.58
C SER A 257 4.99 6.99 31.14
N GLN A 258 5.36 6.08 32.04
CA GLN A 258 5.25 4.64 31.81
C GLN A 258 3.83 4.24 31.35
N TYR A 259 2.82 5.05 31.68
CA TYR A 259 1.43 4.89 31.25
C TYR A 259 1.16 5.21 29.77
N VAL A 260 2.04 5.94 29.08
CA VAL A 260 1.89 6.23 27.64
C VAL A 260 2.69 5.24 26.80
N LEU A 261 3.88 4.89 27.27
CA LEU A 261 4.78 3.97 26.56
C LEU A 261 4.40 2.51 26.78
N HIS A 262 3.82 2.17 27.93
CA HIS A 262 3.52 0.80 28.35
C HIS A 262 4.69 -0.17 28.10
N PRO A 263 5.91 0.15 28.54
CA PRO A 263 7.07 -0.68 28.21
C PRO A 263 6.92 -2.06 28.84
N THR A 264 7.29 -3.10 28.10
CA THR A 264 7.33 -4.44 28.68
C THR A 264 8.55 -4.56 29.61
N PRO A 265 8.40 -5.21 30.78
CA PRO A 265 9.46 -5.26 31.79
C PRO A 265 10.63 -6.15 31.36
N ILE A 266 10.37 -7.13 30.49
CA ILE A 266 11.37 -8.07 30.01
C ILE A 266 12.25 -7.37 28.96
N PRO A 267 13.57 -7.19 29.20
CA PRO A 267 14.47 -6.64 28.20
C PRO A 267 14.61 -7.59 27.02
N TYR A 268 14.82 -7.03 25.84
CA TYR A 268 15.06 -7.81 24.64
C TYR A 268 16.55 -7.86 24.28
N ASP A 269 17.02 -9.04 23.88
CA ASP A 269 18.40 -9.23 23.44
C ASP A 269 18.61 -8.73 21.99
N PHE A 270 19.26 -7.57 21.86
CA PHE A 270 19.62 -6.97 20.57
C PHE A 270 20.90 -7.55 19.95
N ASN A 271 21.54 -8.53 20.58
CA ASN A 271 22.77 -9.10 20.07
C ASN A 271 22.53 -10.09 18.93
N HIS A 272 23.37 -9.92 17.91
CA HIS A 272 23.50 -10.82 16.77
C HIS A 272 24.54 -11.89 17.08
N ASP A 273 24.40 -13.07 16.50
CA ASP A 273 25.46 -14.09 16.58
C ASP A 273 26.73 -13.52 15.90
N PRO A 274 27.90 -13.52 16.59
CA PRO A 274 29.13 -12.94 16.06
C PRO A 274 29.60 -13.57 14.74
N ASN A 275 29.13 -14.77 14.39
CA ASN A 275 29.50 -15.47 13.16
C ASN A 275 28.60 -15.14 11.95
N ILE A 276 27.68 -14.17 12.07
CA ILE A 276 26.71 -13.84 11.00
C ILE A 276 27.35 -13.24 9.74
N ILE A 277 28.52 -12.60 9.84
CA ILE A 277 29.20 -11.93 8.71
C ILE A 277 30.62 -12.49 8.48
N GLN A 278 30.87 -13.78 8.76
CA GLN A 278 32.12 -14.44 8.34
C GLN A 278 32.06 -14.92 6.90
#